data_AF-A0A1X0UP15-F1
#
_entry.id   AF-A0A1X0UP15-F1
#
_cell.length_a   1.000
_cell.length_b   1.000
_cell.length_c   1.000
_cell.angle_alpha   90.00
_cell.angle_beta   90.00
_cell.angle_gamma   90.00
#
_symmetry.space_group_name_H-M   'P 1'
#
loop_
_entity.id
_entity.type
_entity.pdbx_description
1 polymer ?
#
loop_
_entity_poly.entity_id
_entity_poly.type
_entity_poly.pdbx_seq_one_letter_code
_entity_poly.pdbx_strand_id
1 'polypeptide(L)'
;MMEFNFRVCASPERLRQFLDQGEIAIDAACPFRVQRERTVEEVTSPLLARQWDRLNVSGLFTPPQVWEIGYGFSDPTGRLTSDKLEAISRDVTADLQRSSADNFSESAPWILTLATDTDRATRQTIISRYKTLELARSSS
;
A
#
# COMPACT_ATOMS: atom_id res chain seq x y z
N MET A 1 -11.38 -11.06 -6.05
CA MET A 1 -10.75 -10.33 -4.94
C MET A 1 -9.40 -9.84 -5.43
N MET A 2 -9.02 -8.63 -5.09
CA MET A 2 -7.77 -8.03 -5.58
C MET A 2 -7.00 -7.41 -4.42
N GLU A 3 -5.68 -7.34 -4.53
CA GLU A 3 -4.87 -6.56 -3.61
C GLU A 3 -3.76 -5.78 -4.32
N PHE A 4 -3.37 -4.67 -3.71
CA PHE A 4 -2.03 -4.14 -3.87
C PHE A 4 -1.33 -4.08 -2.52
N ASN A 5 -0.03 -4.30 -2.56
CA ASN A 5 0.82 -4.32 -1.39
C ASN A 5 2.03 -3.42 -1.62
N PHE A 6 2.32 -2.57 -0.65
CA PHE A 6 3.50 -1.74 -0.63
C PHE A 6 4.44 -2.22 0.46
N ARG A 7 5.73 -2.34 0.12
CA ARG A 7 6.79 -2.30 1.13
C ARG A 7 7.43 -0.93 1.11
N VAL A 8 7.40 -0.22 2.22
CA VAL A 8 7.91 1.15 2.34
C VAL A 8 8.93 1.20 3.46
N CYS A 9 10.09 1.81 3.23
CA CYS A 9 11.03 2.14 4.29
C CYS A 9 10.94 3.63 4.60
N ALA A 10 10.51 3.96 5.81
CA ALA A 10 10.21 5.32 6.21
C ALA A 10 10.28 5.49 7.74
N SER A 11 10.45 6.72 8.21
CA SER A 11 10.17 7.10 9.59
C SER A 11 8.68 6.91 9.93
N PRO A 12 8.34 6.80 11.23
CA PRO A 12 6.94 6.73 11.65
C PRO A 12 6.09 7.93 11.17
N GLU A 13 6.65 9.14 11.16
CA GLU A 13 5.94 10.34 10.70
C GLU A 13 5.64 10.26 9.20
N ARG A 14 6.62 9.85 8.39
CA ARG A 14 6.47 9.75 6.94
C ARG A 14 5.53 8.61 6.55
N LEU A 15 5.58 7.49 7.28
CA LEU A 15 4.60 6.41 7.12
C LEU A 15 3.17 6.90 7.37
N ARG A 16 2.94 7.65 8.46
CA ARG A 16 1.60 8.16 8.78
C ARG A 16 1.05 9.04 7.66
N GLN A 17 1.88 9.94 7.12
CA GLN A 17 1.50 10.78 5.98
C GLN A 17 1.16 9.93 4.74
N PHE A 18 1.96 8.91 4.44
CA PHE A 18 1.70 8.01 3.33
C PHE A 18 0.35 7.29 3.48
N LEU A 19 0.06 6.77 4.68
CA LEU A 19 -1.21 6.11 4.98
C LEU A 19 -2.39 7.09 4.84
N ASP A 20 -2.30 8.29 5.42
CA ASP A 20 -3.36 9.30 5.37
C ASP A 20 -3.68 9.71 3.91
N GLN A 21 -2.64 9.94 3.09
CA GLN A 21 -2.82 10.28 1.67
C GLN A 21 -3.33 9.09 0.85
N GLY A 22 -2.85 7.89 1.16
CA GLY A 22 -3.31 6.66 0.52
C GLY A 22 -4.81 6.42 0.74
N GLU A 23 -5.31 6.66 1.96
CA GLU A 23 -6.74 6.57 2.26
C GLU A 23 -7.55 7.55 1.41
N ILE A 24 -7.11 8.81 1.32
CA ILE A 24 -7.80 9.84 0.51
C ILE A 24 -7.86 9.43 -0.97
N ALA A 25 -6.74 8.94 -1.53
CA ALA A 25 -6.68 8.50 -2.92
C ALA A 25 -7.62 7.29 -3.17
N ILE A 26 -7.63 6.32 -2.25
CA ILE A 26 -8.50 5.14 -2.36
C ILE A 26 -9.97 5.54 -2.25
N ASP A 27 -10.33 6.40 -1.30
CA ASP A 27 -11.71 6.87 -1.13
C ASP A 27 -12.22 7.67 -2.34
N ALA A 28 -11.35 8.46 -2.97
CA ALA A 28 -11.70 9.20 -4.19
C ALA A 28 -11.95 8.27 -5.40
N ALA A 29 -11.27 7.12 -5.45
CA ALA A 29 -11.30 6.21 -6.59
C ALA A 29 -12.28 5.02 -6.44
N CYS A 30 -12.57 4.58 -5.21
CA CYS A 30 -13.42 3.43 -4.95
C CYS A 30 -14.91 3.81 -4.84
N PRO A 31 -15.81 3.20 -5.62
CA PRO A 31 -17.25 3.34 -5.43
C PRO A 31 -17.71 2.85 -4.04
N PHE A 32 -18.77 3.43 -3.48
CA PHE A 32 -19.34 3.12 -2.15
C PHE A 32 -19.64 1.63 -1.88
N ARG A 33 -19.76 0.81 -2.93
CA ARG A 33 -20.06 -0.63 -2.83
C ARG A 33 -18.81 -1.54 -2.80
N VAL A 34 -17.62 -0.99 -2.97
CA VAL A 34 -16.37 -1.76 -2.86
C VAL A 34 -16.00 -1.87 -1.39
N GLN A 35 -15.92 -3.11 -0.89
CA GLN A 35 -15.40 -3.37 0.45
C GLN A 35 -13.88 -3.40 0.39
N ARG A 36 -13.25 -2.82 1.42
CA ARG A 36 -11.80 -2.68 1.51
C ARG A 36 -11.32 -2.98 2.92
N GLU A 37 -10.13 -3.57 3.01
CA GLU A 37 -9.45 -3.86 4.28
C GLU A 37 -7.97 -3.50 4.12
N ARG A 38 -7.38 -2.89 5.15
CA ARG A 38 -5.98 -2.50 5.17
C ARG A 38 -5.23 -3.27 6.24
N THR A 39 -4.07 -3.83 5.90
CA THR A 39 -3.10 -4.40 6.84
C THR A 39 -1.83 -3.57 6.85
N VAL A 40 -1.21 -3.44 8.03
CA VAL A 40 0.07 -2.75 8.20
C VAL A 40 0.92 -3.60 9.14
N GLU A 41 2.06 -4.08 8.65
CA GLU A 41 2.95 -4.97 9.40
C GLU A 41 4.40 -4.47 9.29
N GLU A 42 5.12 -4.45 10.41
CA GLU A 42 6.57 -4.19 10.38
C GLU A 42 7.29 -5.41 9.82
N VAL A 43 8.17 -5.19 8.84
CA VAL A 43 8.93 -6.25 8.17
C VAL A 43 10.41 -5.86 8.06
N THR A 44 11.23 -6.76 7.55
CA THR A 44 12.63 -6.47 7.26
C THR A 44 12.88 -6.43 5.76
N SER A 45 13.61 -5.42 5.30
CA SER A 45 14.08 -5.34 3.92
C SER A 45 15.45 -4.66 3.87
N PRO A 46 16.55 -5.45 3.80
CA PRO A 46 17.89 -4.89 3.68
C PRO A 46 18.07 -4.02 2.42
N LEU A 47 17.33 -4.32 1.35
CA LEU A 47 17.34 -3.55 0.12
C LEU A 47 16.79 -2.13 0.34
N LEU A 48 15.60 -2.03 0.94
CA LEU A 48 14.94 -0.73 1.15
C LEU A 48 15.69 0.10 2.21
N ALA A 49 16.18 -0.53 3.27
CA ALA A 49 17.02 0.15 4.27
C ALA A 49 18.26 0.78 3.63
N ARG A 50 18.99 0.02 2.79
CA ARG A 50 20.17 0.53 2.06
C ARG A 50 19.83 1.61 1.03
N GLN A 51 18.61 1.64 0.51
CA GLN A 51 18.16 2.71 -0.39
C GLN A 51 17.83 3.96 0.42
N TRP A 52 17.19 3.80 1.57
CA TRP A 52 16.86 4.90 2.46
C TRP A 52 18.12 5.61 2.95
N ASP A 53 19.14 4.86 3.39
CA ASP A 53 20.43 5.41 3.83
C ASP A 53 21.16 6.20 2.74
N ARG A 54 20.93 5.85 1.46
CA ARG A 54 21.53 6.54 0.31
C ARG A 54 20.79 7.80 -0.08
N LEU A 55 19.49 7.85 0.17
CA LEU A 55 18.61 8.95 -0.23
C LEU A 55 18.48 10.03 0.85
N ASN A 56 18.74 9.68 2.12
CA ASN A 56 18.50 10.56 3.25
C ASN A 56 19.80 10.92 3.98
N VAL A 57 19.83 12.12 4.54
CA VAL A 57 20.96 12.59 5.33
C VAL A 57 20.91 11.95 6.72
N SER A 58 21.99 11.27 7.10
CA SER A 58 22.11 10.64 8.42
C SER A 58 21.90 11.67 9.54
N GLY A 59 21.05 11.32 10.51
CA GLY A 59 20.76 12.13 11.69
C GLY A 59 19.71 13.25 11.49
N LEU A 60 19.19 13.43 10.27
CA LEU A 60 18.12 14.39 10.00
C LEU A 60 16.73 13.84 10.34
N PHE A 61 16.55 12.52 10.24
CA PHE A 61 15.27 11.85 10.45
C PHE A 61 15.38 10.77 11.53
N THR A 62 14.24 10.44 12.14
CA THR A 62 14.09 9.27 13.01
C THR A 62 14.53 8.01 12.26
N PRO A 63 15.18 7.03 12.93
CA PRO A 63 15.56 5.77 12.29
C PRO A 63 14.38 5.15 11.54
N PRO A 64 14.57 4.75 10.27
CA PRO A 64 13.47 4.23 9.48
C PRO A 64 13.14 2.80 9.91
N GLN A 65 11.90 2.41 9.66
CA GLN A 65 11.45 1.02 9.71
C GLN A 65 10.91 0.62 8.34
N VAL A 66 10.86 -0.68 8.06
CA VAL A 66 10.24 -1.19 6.84
C VAL A 66 8.86 -1.71 7.18
N TRP A 67 7.87 -1.28 6.41
CA TRP A 67 6.47 -1.62 6.61
C TRP A 67 5.92 -2.28 5.37
N GLU A 68 5.20 -3.38 5.55
CA GLU A 68 4.36 -4.00 4.53
C GLU A 68 2.92 -3.54 4.73
N ILE A 69 2.36 -2.90 3.72
CA ILE A 69 1.06 -2.24 3.74
C ILE A 69 0.21 -2.88 2.65
N GLY A 70 -0.76 -3.68 3.05
CA GLY A 70 -1.67 -4.39 2.16
C GLY A 70 -3.01 -3.70 2.08
N TYR A 71 -3.56 -3.56 0.88
CA TYR A 71 -4.93 -3.14 0.64
C TYR A 71 -5.66 -4.23 -0.13
N GLY A 72 -6.61 -4.88 0.55
CA GLY A 72 -7.50 -5.87 -0.04
C GLY A 72 -8.80 -5.23 -0.49
N PHE A 73 -9.31 -5.66 -1.65
CA PHE A 73 -10.56 -5.18 -2.23
C PHE A 73 -11.47 -6.33 -2.62
N SER A 74 -12.74 -6.19 -2.24
CA SER A 74 -13.84 -7.05 -2.66
C SER A 74 -14.93 -6.19 -3.32
N ASP A 75 -15.08 -6.35 -4.63
CA ASP A 75 -16.10 -5.65 -5.41
C ASP A 75 -17.10 -6.66 -6.00
N PRO A 76 -18.33 -6.75 -5.45
CA PRO A 76 -19.35 -7.63 -5.99
C PRO A 76 -19.92 -7.13 -7.33
N THR A 77 -19.64 -5.88 -7.73
CA THR A 77 -20.18 -5.29 -8.96
C THR A 77 -19.29 -5.50 -10.20
N GLY A 78 -18.06 -5.99 -10.00
CA GLY A 78 -17.07 -6.19 -11.07
C GLY A 78 -16.59 -4.90 -11.76
N ARG A 79 -16.82 -3.74 -11.14
CA ARG A 79 -16.42 -2.43 -11.66
C ARG A 79 -14.98 -2.07 -11.34
N LEU A 80 -14.40 -2.67 -10.30
CA LEU A 80 -12.98 -2.59 -9.96
C LEU A 80 -12.20 -3.57 -10.83
N THR A 81 -11.54 -3.05 -11.86
CA THR A 81 -10.69 -3.80 -12.79
C THR A 81 -9.23 -3.73 -12.38
N SER A 82 -8.37 -4.58 -12.96
CA SER A 82 -6.90 -4.50 -12.79
C SER A 82 -6.38 -3.10 -13.11
N ASP A 83 -6.79 -2.53 -14.25
CA ASP A 83 -6.34 -1.19 -14.68
C ASP A 83 -6.71 -0.09 -13.68
N LYS A 84 -7.90 -0.19 -13.05
CA LYS A 84 -8.31 0.76 -12.01
C LYS A 84 -7.50 0.56 -10.74
N LEU A 85 -7.21 -0.68 -10.37
CA LEU A 85 -6.37 -0.99 -9.22
C LEU A 85 -4.94 -0.46 -9.43
N GLU A 86 -4.40 -0.60 -10.64
CA GLU A 86 -3.14 -0.01 -11.03
C GLU A 86 -3.18 1.52 -10.94
N ALA A 87 -4.22 2.16 -11.46
CA ALA A 87 -4.39 3.61 -11.36
C ALA A 87 -4.42 4.08 -9.90
N ILE A 88 -5.19 3.40 -9.04
CA ILE A 88 -5.24 3.69 -7.60
C ILE A 88 -3.86 3.54 -6.97
N SER A 89 -3.13 2.47 -7.28
CA SER A 89 -1.79 2.26 -6.71
C SER A 89 -0.80 3.35 -7.10
N ARG A 90 -0.94 3.92 -8.32
CA ARG A 90 -0.13 5.07 -8.77
C ARG A 90 -0.51 6.34 -8.02
N ASP A 91 -1.80 6.58 -7.81
CA ASP A 91 -2.28 7.75 -7.06
C ASP A 91 -1.83 7.70 -5.60
N VAL A 92 -1.90 6.52 -4.96
CA VAL A 92 -1.40 6.28 -3.59
C VAL A 92 0.10 6.53 -3.51
N THR A 93 0.88 6.09 -4.51
CA THR A 93 2.34 6.25 -4.52
C THR A 93 2.81 7.60 -5.04
N ALA A 94 1.93 8.44 -5.57
CA ALA A 94 2.29 9.74 -6.14
C ALA A 94 3.03 10.63 -5.13
N ASP A 95 2.65 10.57 -3.84
CA ASP A 95 3.33 11.31 -2.79
C ASP A 95 4.75 10.81 -2.50
N LEU A 96 4.99 9.49 -2.60
CA LEU A 96 6.32 8.91 -2.47
C LEU A 96 7.19 9.17 -3.70
N GLN A 97 6.57 9.36 -4.87
CA GLN A 97 7.25 9.64 -6.14
C GLN A 97 7.67 11.11 -6.29
N ARG A 98 7.01 12.05 -5.59
CA ARG A 98 7.47 13.43 -5.50
C ARG A 98 8.78 13.44 -4.73
N SER A 99 9.89 13.21 -5.45
CA SER A 99 11.24 13.30 -4.88
C SER A 99 11.37 14.61 -4.14
N SER A 100 11.93 14.56 -2.95
CA SER A 100 12.28 15.71 -2.12
C SER A 100 13.24 16.63 -2.87
N ALA A 101 12.71 17.50 -3.74
CA ALA A 101 13.47 18.59 -4.34
C ALA A 101 13.94 19.58 -3.25
N ASP A 102 13.31 19.52 -2.08
CA ASP A 102 13.76 20.15 -0.84
C ASP A 102 14.54 19.15 0.03
N ASN A 103 15.76 19.54 0.44
CA ASN A 103 16.67 18.77 1.30
C ASN A 103 16.13 18.48 2.72
N PHE A 104 14.90 18.90 3.04
CA PHE A 104 14.27 18.75 4.36
C PHE A 104 13.15 17.70 4.39
N SER A 105 12.81 17.10 3.26
CA SER A 105 11.77 16.07 3.19
C SER A 105 12.39 14.68 3.08
N GLU A 106 11.89 13.74 3.87
CA GLU A 106 12.36 12.36 3.86
C GLU A 106 11.97 11.64 2.56
N SER A 107 12.97 11.07 1.90
CA SER A 107 12.81 10.17 0.76
C SER A 107 12.54 8.75 1.25
N ALA A 108 11.32 8.25 1.07
CA ALA A 108 10.91 6.91 1.49
C ALA A 108 10.92 5.94 0.29
N PRO A 109 11.93 5.07 0.12
CA PRO A 109 11.94 4.08 -0.95
C PRO A 109 10.87 3.01 -0.71
N TRP A 110 10.30 2.50 -1.80
CA TRP A 110 9.19 1.57 -1.75
C TRP A 110 9.21 0.55 -2.90
N ILE A 111 8.48 -0.55 -2.70
CA ILE A 111 8.19 -1.58 -3.70
C ILE A 111 6.68 -1.79 -3.73
N LEU A 112 6.09 -1.81 -4.92
CA LEU A 112 4.69 -2.17 -5.13
C LEU A 112 4.58 -3.57 -5.72
N THR A 113 3.72 -4.39 -5.13
CA THR A 113 3.28 -5.66 -5.69
C THR A 113 1.77 -5.62 -5.89
N LEU A 114 1.33 -5.89 -7.12
CA LEU A 114 -0.07 -5.98 -7.50
C LEU A 114 -0.43 -7.45 -7.66
N ALA A 115 -1.50 -7.89 -7.01
CA ALA A 115 -2.02 -9.24 -7.17
C ALA A 115 -3.50 -9.18 -7.55
N THR A 116 -3.77 -9.54 -8.80
CA THR A 116 -5.12 -9.60 -9.37
C THR A 116 -5.53 -11.04 -9.58
N ASP A 117 -6.82 -11.33 -9.35
CA ASP A 117 -7.50 -12.63 -9.31
C ASP A 117 -7.27 -13.51 -10.56
N THR A 118 -6.08 -14.07 -10.71
CA THR A 118 -5.70 -14.91 -11.87
C THR A 118 -5.43 -16.36 -11.50
N ASP A 119 -5.07 -16.67 -10.24
CA ASP A 119 -4.90 -18.04 -9.77
C ASP A 119 -5.49 -18.29 -8.37
N ARG A 120 -5.89 -19.55 -8.15
CA ARG A 120 -6.57 -20.01 -6.93
C ARG A 120 -5.68 -19.90 -5.68
N ALA A 121 -4.36 -20.02 -5.81
CA ALA A 121 -3.45 -19.96 -4.67
C ALA A 121 -3.31 -18.52 -4.18
N THR A 122 -3.10 -17.57 -5.08
CA THR A 122 -3.11 -16.13 -4.79
C THR A 122 -4.41 -15.71 -4.11
N ARG A 123 -5.55 -16.20 -4.60
CA ARG A 123 -6.85 -15.94 -3.96
C ARG A 123 -6.92 -16.41 -2.51
N GLN A 124 -6.42 -17.62 -2.20
CA GLN A 124 -6.41 -18.13 -0.82
C GLN A 124 -5.49 -17.31 0.09
N THR A 125 -4.34 -16.86 -0.41
CA THR A 125 -3.43 -15.97 0.32
C THR A 125 -4.10 -14.65 0.66
N ILE A 126 -4.74 -14.00 -0.32
CA ILE A 126 -5.46 -12.73 -0.14
C ILE A 126 -6.59 -12.90 0.89
N ILE A 127 -7.39 -13.96 0.75
CA ILE A 127 -8.48 -14.31 1.69
C ILE A 127 -7.96 -14.49 3.12
N SER A 128 -6.85 -15.23 3.28
CA SER A 128 -6.26 -15.46 4.59
C SER A 128 -5.77 -14.18 5.26
N ARG A 129 -5.32 -13.20 4.46
CA ARG A 129 -4.82 -11.90 4.92
C ARG A 129 -5.96 -10.94 5.28
N TYR A 130 -7.04 -10.91 4.49
CA TYR A 130 -8.18 -10.00 4.68
C TYR A 130 -9.47 -10.76 5.03
N LYS A 131 -9.50 -11.35 6.24
CA LYS A 131 -10.58 -12.24 6.67
C LYS A 131 -11.94 -11.53 6.75
N THR A 132 -11.97 -10.22 6.98
CA THR A 132 -13.23 -9.48 7.11
C THR A 132 -13.95 -9.33 5.77
N LEU A 133 -13.20 -9.29 4.66
CA LEU A 133 -13.75 -9.21 3.31
C LEU A 133 -14.45 -10.50 2.86
N GLU A 134 -14.07 -11.67 3.39
CA GLU A 134 -14.75 -12.94 3.11
C GLU A 134 -16.06 -13.09 3.89
N LEU A 135 -16.09 -12.64 5.15
CA LEU A 135 -17.31 -12.66 5.97
C LEU A 135 -18.42 -11.82 5.34
N ALA A 136 -18.05 -10.66 4.79
CA ALA A 136 -18.99 -9.73 4.17
C ALA A 136 -19.49 -10.20 2.78
N ARG A 137 -18.72 -11.05 2.06
CA ARG A 137 -19.20 -11.73 0.84
C ARG A 137 -20.14 -12.89 1.15
N SER A 138 -19.99 -13.54 2.30
CA SER A 138 -20.78 -14.72 2.70
C SER A 138 -22.18 -14.37 3.24
N SER A 139 -22.42 -13.08 3.49
CA SER A 139 -23.64 -12.53 4.11
C SER A 139 -24.47 -11.66 3.16
N SER A 140 -24.06 -11.57 1.88
CA SER A 140 -24.79 -10.90 0.78
C SER A 140 -25.39 -11.93 -0.17
#